data_AF-A0A0J9TLD3-F1
#
_entry.id   AF-A0A0J9TLD3-F1
#
_cell.length_a   1.000
_cell.length_b   1.000
_cell.length_c   1.000
_cell.angle_alpha   90.00
_cell.angle_beta   90.00
_cell.angle_gamma   90.00
#
_symmetry.space_group_name_H-M   'P 1'
#
loop_
_entity.id
_entity.type
_entity.pdbx_description
1 polymer ?
#
loop_
_entity_poly.entity_id
_entity_poly.type
_entity_poly.pdbx_seq_one_letter_code
_entity_poly.pdbx_strand_id
1 'polypeptide(L)'
;MKNEAFQKIFFFIIYTKHIVKFKLEKDYINEATATFCDNIAFPDEYKNQVRVLCRKFVSFFNNLKSNSKFDSSSQAYQKYPQYLNFWIRLQLELQNISKNDMPLLYKHLNGNYEKFDEDRKLQDKLYIINDDDFTSMYMLYQLYKIYNGSLSDYNIECNEFYQLFKENYDKCLYKCYAKGDSKLCDVMKNFKKLYDKEKFPRLNNCKKKLCPLLPELSEYKIIYRSHSENDNIGYQLVQTADNYIRYELPKLTGENVFYKFTYILLLIYS
;
A
#
# COMPACT_ATOMS: atom_id res chain seq x y z
N MET A 1 -9.85 -4.31 -11.97
CA MET A 1 -8.39 -4.56 -12.04
C MET A 1 -8.16 -6.08 -12.09
N LYS A 2 -7.38 -6.61 -13.05
CA LYS A 2 -7.12 -8.07 -13.16
C LYS A 2 -6.15 -8.53 -12.06
N ASN A 3 -6.27 -9.77 -11.53
CA ASN A 3 -5.43 -10.31 -10.44
C ASN A 3 -3.92 -10.23 -10.73
N GLU A 4 -3.56 -10.41 -11.98
CA GLU A 4 -2.17 -10.31 -12.46
C GLU A 4 -1.61 -8.87 -12.40
N ALA A 5 -2.45 -7.83 -12.36
CA ALA A 5 -2.01 -6.46 -12.12
C ALA A 5 -1.73 -6.24 -10.63
N PHE A 6 -2.61 -6.75 -9.76
CA PHE A 6 -2.42 -6.73 -8.30
C PHE A 6 -1.07 -7.35 -7.90
N GLN A 7 -0.74 -8.55 -8.38
CA GLN A 7 0.51 -9.24 -8.01
C GLN A 7 1.79 -8.53 -8.50
N LYS A 8 1.76 -7.97 -9.71
CA LYS A 8 2.95 -7.33 -10.32
C LYS A 8 3.25 -5.94 -9.76
N ILE A 9 2.23 -5.22 -9.26
CA ILE A 9 2.41 -3.95 -8.52
C ILE A 9 3.34 -4.14 -7.32
N PHE A 10 3.25 -5.27 -6.61
CA PHE A 10 4.06 -5.50 -5.41
C PHE A 10 5.50 -5.87 -5.73
N PHE A 11 5.76 -6.62 -6.80
CA PHE A 11 7.14 -6.81 -7.30
C PHE A 11 7.79 -5.47 -7.68
N PHE A 12 7.02 -4.57 -8.30
CA PHE A 12 7.50 -3.23 -8.65
C PHE A 12 7.82 -2.39 -7.39
N ILE A 13 6.94 -2.39 -6.37
CA ILE A 13 7.16 -1.72 -5.08
C ILE A 13 8.47 -2.15 -4.43
N ILE A 14 8.78 -3.45 -4.45
CA ILE A 14 10.01 -4.02 -3.85
C ILE A 14 11.25 -3.52 -4.59
N TYR A 15 11.17 -3.47 -5.93
CA TYR A 15 12.26 -3.02 -6.78
C TYR A 15 12.53 -1.51 -6.65
N THR A 16 11.48 -0.71 -6.45
CA THR A 16 11.59 0.76 -6.42
C THR A 16 11.83 1.36 -5.03
N LYS A 17 11.67 0.58 -3.94
CA LYS A 17 11.66 1.08 -2.54
C LYS A 17 12.88 1.92 -2.15
N HIS A 18 14.09 1.54 -2.55
CA HIS A 18 15.32 2.27 -2.18
C HIS A 18 15.78 3.28 -3.23
N ILE A 19 15.63 2.97 -4.52
CA ILE A 19 16.14 3.81 -5.61
C ILE A 19 15.29 5.07 -5.78
N VAL A 20 13.97 4.97 -5.57
CA VAL A 20 13.08 6.09 -5.90
C VAL A 20 12.79 7.01 -4.71
N LYS A 21 12.75 6.50 -3.46
CA LYS A 21 12.55 7.36 -2.27
C LYS A 21 13.64 8.44 -2.18
N PHE A 22 14.91 8.04 -2.30
CA PHE A 22 16.06 8.95 -2.18
C PHE A 22 16.09 10.03 -3.27
N LYS A 23 15.69 9.69 -4.50
CA LYS A 23 15.70 10.61 -5.64
C LYS A 23 14.50 11.57 -5.63
N LEU A 24 13.36 11.12 -5.13
CA LEU A 24 12.14 11.93 -5.00
C LEU A 24 12.25 13.07 -3.99
N GLU A 25 13.09 12.96 -2.95
CA GLU A 25 13.21 13.99 -1.91
C GLU A 25 13.95 15.25 -2.39
N LYS A 26 14.74 15.15 -3.47
CA LYS A 26 15.58 16.26 -3.96
C LYS A 26 15.19 16.79 -5.35
N ASP A 27 14.63 15.95 -6.22
CA ASP A 27 14.50 16.31 -7.65
C ASP A 27 13.17 16.99 -8.03
N TYR A 28 12.11 16.83 -7.23
CA TYR A 28 10.77 17.31 -7.62
C TYR A 28 10.64 18.85 -7.68
N ILE A 29 11.52 19.57 -6.97
CA ILE A 29 11.52 21.04 -6.93
C ILE A 29 11.88 21.61 -8.31
N ASN A 30 12.80 20.96 -9.03
CA ASN A 30 13.34 21.43 -10.30
C ASN A 30 12.72 20.72 -11.52
N GLU A 31 11.63 19.97 -11.34
CA GLU A 31 10.97 19.24 -12.42
C GLU A 31 10.25 20.20 -13.38
N ALA A 32 10.93 20.56 -14.47
CA ALA A 32 10.43 21.51 -15.46
C ALA A 32 9.12 21.07 -16.12
N THR A 33 8.94 19.75 -16.30
CA THR A 33 7.70 19.18 -16.87
C THR A 33 6.51 19.26 -15.91
N ALA A 34 6.73 19.64 -14.64
CA ALA A 34 5.70 19.76 -13.61
C ALA A 34 5.22 21.19 -13.36
N THR A 35 5.65 22.19 -14.14
CA THR A 35 5.22 23.59 -13.98
C THR A 35 3.70 23.79 -14.03
N PHE A 36 2.98 22.94 -14.77
CA PHE A 36 1.51 22.96 -14.80
C PHE A 36 0.86 22.65 -13.44
N CYS A 37 1.58 22.01 -12.50
CA CYS A 37 1.08 21.73 -11.16
C CYS A 37 0.79 23.01 -10.36
N ASP A 38 1.45 24.13 -10.66
CA ASP A 38 1.24 25.39 -9.94
C ASP A 38 -0.17 25.97 -10.18
N ASN A 39 -0.78 25.61 -11.31
CA ASN A 39 -2.09 26.08 -11.74
C ASN A 39 -3.24 25.14 -11.36
N ILE A 40 -3.01 24.17 -10.48
CA ILE A 40 -4.08 23.27 -10.03
C ILE A 40 -5.18 24.05 -9.28
N ALA A 41 -6.43 23.84 -9.69
CA ALA A 41 -7.60 24.29 -8.96
C ALA A 41 -7.92 23.29 -7.85
N PHE A 42 -7.74 23.71 -6.59
CA PHE A 42 -7.93 22.88 -5.40
C PHE A 42 -8.37 23.77 -4.22
N PRO A 43 -9.15 23.26 -3.24
CA PRO A 43 -9.44 23.97 -2.01
C PRO A 43 -8.20 24.59 -1.35
N ASP A 44 -8.30 25.85 -0.92
CA ASP A 44 -7.14 26.63 -0.46
C ASP A 44 -6.42 26.00 0.74
N GLU A 45 -7.13 25.30 1.62
CA GLU A 45 -6.59 24.56 2.76
C GLU A 45 -5.48 23.58 2.36
N TYR A 46 -5.66 22.88 1.24
CA TYR A 46 -4.77 21.79 0.80
C TYR A 46 -3.96 22.14 -0.46
N LYS A 47 -4.23 23.29 -1.07
CA LYS A 47 -3.70 23.68 -2.39
C LYS A 47 -2.19 23.55 -2.49
N ASN A 48 -1.45 24.01 -1.48
CA ASN A 48 0.03 23.92 -1.48
C ASN A 48 0.52 22.47 -1.35
N GLN A 49 -0.13 21.66 -0.51
CA GLN A 49 0.21 20.24 -0.34
C GLN A 49 -0.02 19.47 -1.63
N VAL A 50 -1.15 19.72 -2.30
CA VAL A 50 -1.49 19.06 -3.57
C VAL A 50 -0.60 19.53 -4.72
N ARG A 51 -0.18 20.80 -4.77
CA ARG A 51 0.84 21.27 -5.72
C ARG A 51 2.14 20.50 -5.59
N VAL A 52 2.62 20.34 -4.35
CA VAL A 52 3.83 19.55 -4.05
C VAL A 52 3.63 18.10 -4.45
N LEU A 53 2.49 17.50 -4.14
CA LEU A 53 2.16 16.11 -4.52
C LEU A 53 2.12 15.93 -6.04
N CYS A 54 1.53 16.87 -6.79
CA CYS A 54 1.52 16.86 -8.24
C CYS A 54 2.94 16.87 -8.81
N ARG A 55 3.83 17.74 -8.30
CA ARG A 55 5.23 17.80 -8.72
C ARG A 55 5.98 16.51 -8.39
N LYS A 56 5.76 15.94 -7.19
CA LYS A 56 6.30 14.64 -6.79
C LYS A 56 5.82 13.52 -7.72
N PHE A 57 4.55 13.53 -8.11
CA PHE A 57 4.00 12.55 -9.05
C PHE A 57 4.71 12.59 -10.40
N VAL A 58 4.86 13.79 -10.99
CA VAL A 58 5.52 13.97 -12.29
C VAL A 58 6.99 13.52 -12.21
N SER A 59 7.72 13.99 -11.20
CA SER A 59 9.11 13.58 -10.97
C SER A 59 9.20 12.07 -10.76
N PHE A 60 8.25 11.46 -10.03
CA PHE A 60 8.20 10.02 -9.83
C PHE A 60 8.05 9.28 -11.15
N PHE A 61 7.08 9.67 -11.95
CA PHE A 61 6.84 9.11 -13.27
C PHE A 61 8.08 9.21 -14.16
N ASN A 62 8.72 10.37 -14.23
CA ASN A 62 9.92 10.59 -15.04
C ASN A 62 11.11 9.73 -14.56
N ASN A 63 11.26 9.57 -13.24
CA ASN A 63 12.25 8.67 -12.66
C ASN A 63 11.95 7.20 -12.99
N LEU A 64 10.69 6.77 -12.95
CA LEU A 64 10.31 5.43 -13.38
C LEU A 64 10.58 5.22 -14.88
N LYS A 65 10.26 6.22 -15.72
CA LYS A 65 10.49 6.19 -17.17
C LYS A 65 11.98 6.14 -17.51
N SER A 66 12.81 6.97 -16.89
CA SER A 66 14.26 6.98 -17.12
C SER A 66 14.92 5.67 -16.68
N ASN A 67 14.56 5.14 -15.50
CA ASN A 67 15.06 3.85 -15.03
C ASN A 67 14.53 2.68 -15.89
N SER A 68 13.35 2.82 -16.53
CA SER A 68 12.79 1.78 -17.42
C SER A 68 13.53 1.60 -18.74
N LYS A 69 14.37 2.57 -19.15
CA LYS A 69 15.21 2.44 -20.35
C LYS A 69 16.30 1.36 -20.20
N PHE A 70 16.57 0.89 -18.98
CA PHE A 70 17.56 -0.15 -18.71
C PHE A 70 17.01 -1.58 -18.78
N ASP A 71 15.69 -1.78 -18.76
CA ASP A 71 15.10 -3.13 -18.80
C ASP A 71 13.68 -3.15 -19.40
N SER A 72 13.60 -2.80 -20.69
CA SER A 72 12.38 -2.80 -21.50
C SER A 72 11.72 -4.18 -21.65
N SER A 73 12.39 -5.24 -21.19
CA SER A 73 11.96 -6.64 -21.31
C SER A 73 11.09 -7.10 -20.13
N SER A 74 11.12 -6.41 -18.99
CA SER A 74 10.43 -6.88 -17.80
C SER A 74 8.93 -6.53 -17.84
N GLN A 75 8.07 -7.54 -17.68
CA GLN A 75 6.60 -7.38 -17.59
C GLN A 75 6.16 -6.43 -16.44
N ALA A 76 7.07 -6.07 -15.52
CA ALA A 76 6.82 -5.13 -14.44
C ALA A 76 6.66 -3.68 -14.95
N TYR A 77 7.40 -3.28 -15.99
CA TYR A 77 7.29 -1.94 -16.58
C TYR A 77 6.00 -1.73 -17.38
N GLN A 78 5.31 -2.79 -17.79
CA GLN A 78 4.02 -2.64 -18.47
C GLN A 78 2.89 -2.23 -17.51
N LYS A 79 3.09 -2.28 -16.19
CA LYS A 79 2.04 -2.08 -15.17
C LYS A 79 2.35 -1.02 -14.09
N TYR A 80 3.29 -0.11 -14.35
CA TYR A 80 3.51 1.03 -13.44
C TYR A 80 2.30 2.00 -13.35
N PRO A 81 1.37 2.14 -14.33
CA PRO A 81 0.23 3.03 -14.16
C PRO A 81 -0.66 2.64 -12.96
N GLN A 82 -0.90 1.34 -12.75
CA GLN A 82 -1.68 0.87 -11.60
C GLN A 82 -0.96 1.14 -10.27
N TYR A 83 0.36 1.00 -10.26
CA TYR A 83 1.15 1.36 -9.09
C TYR A 83 1.13 2.88 -8.83
N LEU A 84 1.24 3.70 -9.86
CA LEU A 84 1.14 5.16 -9.74
C LEU A 84 -0.22 5.59 -9.18
N ASN A 85 -1.31 4.96 -9.64
CA ASN A 85 -2.65 5.19 -9.08
C ASN A 85 -2.75 4.79 -7.60
N PHE A 86 -2.11 3.68 -7.21
CA PHE A 86 -2.04 3.31 -5.79
C PHE A 86 -1.22 4.31 -4.98
N TRP A 87 -0.04 4.69 -5.49
CA TRP A 87 0.86 5.60 -4.81
C TRP A 87 0.22 6.97 -4.60
N ILE A 88 -0.36 7.58 -5.63
CA ILE A 88 -0.98 8.91 -5.51
C ILE A 88 -2.20 8.86 -4.60
N ARG A 89 -3.02 7.81 -4.66
CA ARG A 89 -4.12 7.62 -3.70
C ARG A 89 -3.59 7.50 -2.26
N LEU A 90 -2.55 6.70 -2.03
CA LEU A 90 -1.92 6.57 -0.71
C LEU A 90 -1.41 7.93 -0.19
N GLN A 91 -0.77 8.73 -1.03
CA GLN A 91 -0.30 10.06 -0.64
C GLN A 91 -1.44 11.01 -0.26
N LEU A 92 -2.55 10.97 -1.00
CA LEU A 92 -3.75 11.77 -0.70
C LEU A 92 -4.37 11.38 0.65
N GLU A 93 -4.49 10.07 0.92
CA GLU A 93 -5.03 9.55 2.19
C GLU A 93 -4.11 9.93 3.38
N LEU A 94 -2.78 9.85 3.21
CA LEU A 94 -1.82 10.25 4.25
C LEU A 94 -1.86 11.75 4.56
N GLN A 95 -2.29 12.58 3.61
CA GLN A 95 -2.47 14.02 3.77
C GLN A 95 -3.91 14.38 4.22
N ASN A 96 -4.73 13.38 4.54
CA ASN A 96 -6.14 13.54 4.92
C ASN A 96 -6.97 14.30 3.86
N ILE A 97 -6.60 14.21 2.58
CA ILE A 97 -7.37 14.82 1.50
C ILE A 97 -8.70 14.09 1.36
N SER A 98 -9.80 14.85 1.39
CA SER A 98 -11.15 14.31 1.23
C SER A 98 -11.31 13.53 -0.07
N LYS A 99 -12.05 12.42 -0.01
CA LYS A 99 -12.43 11.63 -1.20
C LYS A 99 -13.15 12.46 -2.26
N ASN A 100 -13.86 13.52 -1.85
CA ASN A 100 -14.55 14.42 -2.77
C ASN A 100 -13.57 15.31 -3.56
N ASP A 101 -12.39 15.60 -3.01
CA ASP A 101 -11.39 16.47 -3.62
C ASP A 101 -10.32 15.68 -4.40
N MET A 102 -10.11 14.38 -4.08
CA MET A 102 -9.19 13.52 -4.84
C MET A 102 -9.37 13.61 -6.37
N PRO A 103 -10.60 13.60 -6.94
CA PRO A 103 -10.81 13.73 -8.38
C PRO A 103 -10.18 14.97 -9.02
N LEU A 104 -10.02 16.07 -8.28
CA LEU A 104 -9.44 17.30 -8.80
C LEU A 104 -7.99 17.09 -9.25
N LEU A 105 -7.17 16.40 -8.44
CA LEU A 105 -5.79 16.10 -8.80
C LEU A 105 -5.70 15.12 -9.98
N TYR A 106 -6.52 14.07 -9.98
CA TYR A 106 -6.53 13.10 -11.09
C TYR A 106 -6.96 13.75 -12.40
N LYS A 107 -7.99 14.60 -12.38
CA LYS A 107 -8.43 15.36 -13.56
C LYS A 107 -7.33 16.32 -14.03
N HIS A 108 -6.63 16.99 -13.10
CA HIS A 108 -5.53 17.88 -13.44
C HIS A 108 -4.38 17.15 -14.12
N LEU A 109 -3.97 15.99 -13.58
CA LEU A 109 -2.91 15.16 -14.18
C LEU A 109 -3.34 14.60 -15.54
N ASN A 110 -4.56 14.04 -15.65
CA ASN A 110 -5.10 13.55 -16.93
C ASN A 110 -5.27 14.66 -17.97
N GLY A 111 -5.60 15.88 -17.58
CA GLY A 111 -5.71 17.01 -18.51
C GLY A 111 -4.36 17.57 -18.98
N ASN A 112 -3.25 17.18 -18.33
CA ASN A 112 -1.93 17.71 -18.60
C ASN A 112 -0.87 16.62 -18.88
N TYR A 113 -1.28 15.36 -19.10
CA TYR A 113 -0.35 14.24 -19.23
C TYR A 113 0.69 14.46 -20.34
N GLU A 114 0.30 15.07 -21.47
CA GLU A 114 1.21 15.36 -22.59
C GLU A 114 2.40 16.25 -22.21
N LYS A 115 2.31 17.01 -21.10
CA LYS A 115 3.41 17.86 -20.63
C LYS A 115 4.56 17.09 -19.98
N PHE A 116 4.32 15.86 -19.54
CA PHE A 116 5.33 15.04 -18.85
C PHE A 116 5.41 13.60 -19.36
N ASP A 117 4.47 13.17 -20.20
CA ASP A 117 4.39 11.83 -20.77
C ASP A 117 4.19 11.90 -22.29
N GLU A 118 5.24 12.35 -22.98
CA GLU A 118 5.27 12.43 -24.46
C GLU A 118 4.93 11.09 -25.14
N ASP A 119 5.28 9.96 -24.51
CA ASP A 119 5.02 8.61 -25.01
C ASP A 119 3.55 8.18 -24.81
N ARG A 120 2.73 9.03 -24.17
CA ARG A 120 1.30 8.80 -23.86
C ARG A 120 1.03 7.51 -23.11
N LYS A 121 1.98 7.03 -22.31
CA LYS A 121 1.84 5.76 -21.59
C LYS A 121 0.82 5.82 -20.46
N LEU A 122 0.50 6.99 -19.92
CA LEU A 122 -0.50 7.28 -18.89
C LEU A 122 -1.83 7.76 -19.46
N GLN A 123 -1.92 7.99 -20.78
CA GLN A 123 -3.17 8.37 -21.43
C GLN A 123 -4.29 7.39 -21.05
N ASP A 124 -5.38 7.92 -20.50
CA ASP A 124 -6.56 7.18 -20.02
C ASP A 124 -6.27 6.09 -18.96
N LYS A 125 -5.11 6.15 -18.28
CA LYS A 125 -4.69 5.16 -17.28
C LYS A 125 -4.62 5.70 -15.86
N LEU A 126 -4.81 7.00 -15.63
CA LEU A 126 -4.93 7.52 -14.27
C LEU A 126 -6.37 7.45 -13.79
N TYR A 127 -6.59 6.74 -12.69
CA TYR A 127 -7.91 6.53 -12.11
C TYR A 127 -7.82 6.37 -10.60
N ILE A 128 -8.86 6.79 -9.90
CA ILE A 128 -9.00 6.57 -8.47
C ILE A 128 -9.37 5.10 -8.27
N ILE A 129 -8.49 4.34 -7.60
CA ILE A 129 -8.79 2.96 -7.19
C ILE A 129 -10.01 3.00 -6.26
N ASN A 130 -10.94 2.04 -6.32
CA ASN A 130 -12.06 2.00 -5.39
C ASN A 130 -11.60 1.60 -3.97
N ASP A 131 -12.41 1.92 -2.95
CA ASP A 131 -12.06 1.73 -1.53
C ASP A 131 -11.70 0.30 -1.15
N ASP A 132 -12.46 -0.67 -1.65
CA ASP A 132 -12.23 -2.07 -1.32
C ASP A 132 -10.91 -2.57 -1.92
N ASP A 133 -10.68 -2.33 -3.21
CA ASP A 133 -9.43 -2.67 -3.90
C ASP A 133 -8.24 -1.94 -3.26
N PHE A 134 -8.37 -0.64 -2.94
CA PHE A 134 -7.30 0.13 -2.30
C PHE A 134 -6.96 -0.41 -0.92
N THR A 135 -7.97 -0.78 -0.13
CA THR A 135 -7.78 -1.41 1.19
C THR A 135 -6.97 -2.70 1.05
N SER A 136 -7.32 -3.56 0.09
CA SER A 136 -6.58 -4.81 -0.17
C SER A 136 -5.15 -4.53 -0.60
N MET A 137 -4.95 -3.55 -1.48
CA MET A 137 -3.62 -3.15 -1.94
C MET A 137 -2.77 -2.57 -0.81
N TYR A 138 -3.37 -1.77 0.07
CA TYR A 138 -2.67 -1.18 1.21
C TYR A 138 -2.23 -2.26 2.22
N MET A 139 -3.09 -3.23 2.51
CA MET A 139 -2.75 -4.35 3.39
C MET A 139 -1.59 -5.17 2.81
N LEU A 140 -1.63 -5.48 1.51
CA LEU A 140 -0.53 -6.14 0.81
C LEU A 140 0.75 -5.30 0.83
N TYR A 141 0.64 -3.98 0.61
CA TYR A 141 1.78 -3.07 0.68
C TYR A 141 2.48 -3.15 2.04
N GLN A 142 1.73 -3.13 3.13
CA GLN A 142 2.30 -3.25 4.48
C GLN A 142 2.97 -4.61 4.70
N LEU A 143 2.31 -5.71 4.29
CA LEU A 143 2.87 -7.05 4.38
C LEU A 143 4.21 -7.17 3.63
N TYR A 144 4.25 -6.72 2.37
CA TYR A 144 5.48 -6.75 1.56
C TYR A 144 6.55 -5.78 2.07
N LYS A 145 6.16 -4.63 2.64
CA LYS A 145 7.08 -3.68 3.25
C LYS A 145 7.84 -4.32 4.41
N ILE A 146 7.13 -5.09 5.26
CA ILE A 146 7.71 -5.83 6.39
C ILE A 146 8.54 -7.01 5.89
N TYR A 147 8.01 -7.83 4.98
CA TYR A 147 8.71 -9.00 4.43
C TYR A 147 10.07 -8.65 3.82
N ASN A 148 10.17 -7.50 3.15
CA ASN A 148 11.41 -7.00 2.52
C ASN A 148 12.16 -5.97 3.37
N GLY A 149 11.70 -5.69 4.59
CA GLY A 149 12.34 -4.76 5.50
C GLY A 149 13.51 -5.39 6.26
N SER A 150 14.21 -4.56 7.01
CA SER A 150 15.19 -4.99 8.02
C SER A 150 14.70 -4.62 9.41
N LEU A 151 15.36 -5.15 10.46
CA LEU A 151 15.08 -4.74 11.85
C LEU A 151 15.28 -3.23 12.05
N SER A 152 16.29 -2.64 11.39
CA SER A 152 16.60 -1.22 11.48
C SER A 152 15.52 -0.33 10.89
N ASP A 153 14.79 -0.79 9.87
CA ASP A 153 13.67 -0.04 9.28
C ASP A 153 12.55 0.22 10.30
N TYR A 154 12.46 -0.60 11.34
CA TYR A 154 11.41 -0.56 12.34
C TYR A 154 11.93 -0.22 13.75
N ASN A 155 13.24 -0.31 13.97
CA ASN A 155 13.87 -0.21 15.29
C ASN A 155 13.29 -1.22 16.30
N ILE A 156 13.16 -2.48 15.89
CA ILE A 156 12.57 -3.57 16.68
C ILE A 156 13.48 -4.79 16.73
N GLU A 157 13.25 -5.67 17.70
CA GLU A 157 13.94 -6.96 17.80
C GLU A 157 13.27 -8.06 16.95
N CYS A 158 13.94 -9.20 16.81
CA CYS A 158 13.48 -10.32 15.99
C CYS A 158 12.08 -10.83 16.36
N ASN A 159 11.76 -10.97 17.64
CA ASN A 159 10.46 -11.50 18.07
C ASN A 159 9.33 -10.52 17.72
N GLU A 160 9.56 -9.23 17.95
CA GLU A 160 8.62 -8.16 17.59
C GLU A 160 8.44 -8.08 16.07
N PHE A 161 9.52 -8.25 15.30
CA PHE A 161 9.46 -8.31 13.84
C PHE A 161 8.61 -9.48 13.35
N TYR A 162 8.80 -10.67 13.91
CA TYR A 162 8.01 -11.86 13.56
C TYR A 162 6.54 -11.71 13.93
N GLN A 163 6.24 -11.12 15.08
CA GLN A 163 4.88 -10.81 15.49
C GLN A 163 4.23 -9.80 14.54
N LEU A 164 4.91 -8.69 14.26
CA LEU A 164 4.43 -7.66 13.33
C LEU A 164 4.14 -8.23 11.93
N PHE A 165 5.03 -9.09 11.44
CA PHE A 165 4.83 -9.81 10.18
C PHE A 165 3.58 -10.70 10.22
N LYS A 166 3.46 -11.53 11.27
CA LYS A 166 2.34 -12.46 11.42
C LYS A 166 1.01 -11.71 11.49
N GLU A 167 0.92 -10.64 12.28
CA GLU A 167 -0.28 -9.81 12.38
C GLU A 167 -0.71 -9.23 11.02
N ASN A 168 0.23 -8.79 10.19
CA ASN A 168 -0.08 -8.26 8.86
C ASN A 168 -0.48 -9.37 7.87
N TYR A 169 0.14 -10.55 7.97
CA TYR A 169 -0.26 -11.70 7.18
C TYR A 169 -1.68 -12.16 7.53
N ASP A 170 -1.98 -12.30 8.83
CA ASP A 170 -3.29 -12.75 9.32
C ASP A 170 -4.41 -11.76 8.96
N LYS A 171 -4.12 -10.45 8.97
CA LYS A 171 -5.05 -9.42 8.46
C LYS A 171 -5.40 -9.65 6.99
N CYS A 172 -4.39 -9.90 6.14
CA CYS A 172 -4.62 -10.18 4.72
C CYS A 172 -5.41 -11.48 4.53
N LEU A 173 -5.08 -12.51 5.30
CA LEU A 173 -5.76 -13.80 5.31
C LEU A 173 -7.24 -13.65 5.66
N TYR A 174 -7.54 -12.92 6.75
CA TYR A 174 -8.90 -12.66 7.19
C TYR A 174 -9.73 -11.95 6.12
N LYS A 175 -9.19 -10.91 5.47
CA LYS A 175 -9.91 -10.22 4.38
C LYS A 175 -10.10 -11.12 3.15
N CYS A 176 -9.14 -11.98 2.84
CA CYS A 176 -9.30 -13.00 1.79
C CYS A 176 -10.49 -13.93 2.10
N TYR A 177 -10.55 -14.54 3.28
CA TYR A 177 -11.55 -15.57 3.58
C TYR A 177 -12.86 -15.07 4.15
N ALA A 178 -12.80 -14.29 5.23
CA ALA A 178 -13.99 -13.84 5.94
C ALA A 178 -14.77 -12.79 5.14
N LYS A 179 -14.08 -12.02 4.29
CA LYS A 179 -14.70 -11.01 3.42
C LYS A 179 -14.80 -11.43 1.94
N GLY A 180 -14.30 -12.62 1.60
CA GLY A 180 -14.41 -13.18 0.24
C GLY A 180 -13.66 -12.41 -0.84
N ASP A 181 -12.56 -11.73 -0.49
CA ASP A 181 -11.76 -10.99 -1.48
C ASP A 181 -10.89 -11.94 -2.31
N SER A 182 -11.47 -12.45 -3.40
CA SER A 182 -10.83 -13.42 -4.30
C SER A 182 -9.53 -12.90 -4.92
N LYS A 183 -9.41 -11.60 -5.19
CA LYS A 183 -8.19 -11.00 -5.76
C LYS A 183 -7.06 -11.04 -4.74
N LEU A 184 -7.36 -10.65 -3.50
CA LEU A 184 -6.41 -10.73 -2.39
C LEU A 184 -6.01 -12.18 -2.11
N CYS A 185 -6.97 -13.11 -2.12
CA CYS A 185 -6.68 -14.53 -1.94
C CYS A 185 -5.67 -15.08 -2.94
N ASP A 186 -5.81 -14.74 -4.22
CA ASP A 186 -4.88 -15.22 -5.25
C ASP A 186 -3.47 -14.64 -5.06
N VAL A 187 -3.36 -13.39 -4.61
CA VAL A 187 -2.07 -12.80 -4.24
C VAL A 187 -1.47 -13.52 -3.02
N MET A 188 -2.27 -13.78 -2.00
CA MET A 188 -1.82 -14.45 -0.77
C MET A 188 -1.34 -15.89 -1.03
N LYS A 189 -1.95 -16.62 -1.97
CA LYS A 189 -1.45 -17.92 -2.46
C LYS A 189 -0.04 -17.84 -2.99
N ASN A 190 0.25 -16.83 -3.80
CA ASN A 190 1.58 -16.65 -4.37
C ASN A 190 2.58 -16.11 -3.33
N PHE A 191 2.13 -15.24 -2.43
CA PHE A 191 2.94 -14.75 -1.31
C PHE A 191 3.40 -15.90 -0.41
N LYS A 192 2.50 -16.82 -0.03
CA LYS A 192 2.87 -17.97 0.80
C LYS A 192 3.92 -18.85 0.14
N LYS A 193 3.76 -19.17 -1.15
CA LYS A 193 4.76 -19.93 -1.91
C LYS A 193 6.13 -19.26 -1.91
N LEU A 194 6.16 -17.93 -2.08
CA LEU A 194 7.39 -17.13 -1.98
C LEU A 194 8.01 -17.22 -0.58
N TYR A 195 7.20 -16.99 0.46
CA TYR A 195 7.65 -17.05 1.85
C TYR A 195 8.17 -18.44 2.24
N ASP A 196 7.52 -19.51 1.81
CA ASP A 196 7.95 -20.87 2.18
C ASP A 196 9.27 -21.26 1.51
N LYS A 197 9.57 -20.68 0.34
CA LYS A 197 10.85 -20.86 -0.35
C LYS A 197 11.98 -20.03 0.27
N GLU A 198 11.74 -18.76 0.56
CA GLU A 198 12.80 -17.77 0.85
C GLU A 198 12.82 -17.26 2.30
N LYS A 199 11.73 -17.48 3.05
CA LYS A 199 11.47 -16.90 4.37
C LYS A 199 11.77 -15.40 4.35
N PHE A 200 12.64 -14.87 5.21
CA PHE A 200 12.98 -13.45 5.19
C PHE A 200 14.33 -13.24 4.49
N PRO A 201 14.37 -12.82 3.22
CA PRO A 201 15.60 -12.79 2.43
C PRO A 201 16.62 -11.75 2.91
N ARG A 202 16.19 -10.75 3.70
CA ARG A 202 17.03 -9.63 4.18
C ARG A 202 17.29 -9.66 5.68
N LEU A 203 16.79 -10.67 6.39
CA LEU A 203 16.86 -10.75 7.85
C LEU A 203 18.01 -11.66 8.29
N ASN A 204 19.21 -11.09 8.42
CA ASN A 204 20.43 -11.87 8.65
C ASN A 204 20.70 -12.20 10.12
N ASN A 205 20.16 -11.42 11.07
CA ASN A 205 20.52 -11.50 12.49
C ASN A 205 19.49 -12.25 13.35
N CYS A 206 18.43 -12.78 12.75
CA CYS A 206 17.39 -13.51 13.47
C CYS A 206 17.53 -15.01 13.29
N LYS A 207 17.28 -15.77 14.36
CA LYS A 207 17.30 -17.23 14.30
C LYS A 207 16.18 -17.71 13.38
N LYS A 208 16.54 -18.39 12.27
CA LYS A 208 15.58 -18.93 11.29
C LYS A 208 14.54 -19.87 11.90
N LYS A 209 14.88 -20.60 12.96
CA LYS A 209 13.96 -21.50 13.69
C LYS A 209 12.80 -20.76 14.37
N LEU A 210 12.91 -19.44 14.57
CA LEU A 210 11.87 -18.61 15.15
C LEU A 210 10.98 -17.96 14.08
N CYS A 211 11.24 -18.19 12.79
CA CYS A 211 10.38 -17.70 11.72
C CYS A 211 8.96 -18.26 11.89
N PRO A 212 7.92 -17.42 11.81
CA PRO A 212 6.54 -17.87 11.90
C PRO A 212 6.22 -18.94 10.85
N LEU A 213 5.56 -20.00 11.28
CA LEU A 213 4.86 -20.89 10.35
C LEU A 213 3.60 -20.17 9.89
N LEU A 214 3.40 -20.10 8.57
CA LEU A 214 2.22 -19.49 7.98
C LEU A 214 1.16 -20.57 7.73
N PRO A 215 -0.09 -20.36 8.19
CA PRO A 215 -1.17 -21.34 8.01
C PRO A 215 -1.40 -21.65 6.54
N GLU A 216 -1.90 -22.85 6.25
CA GLU A 216 -2.25 -23.21 4.89
C GLU A 216 -3.53 -22.51 4.45
N LEU A 217 -3.54 -22.08 3.18
CA LEU A 217 -4.71 -21.46 2.57
C LEU A 217 -5.85 -22.47 2.36
N SER A 218 -5.56 -23.76 2.38
CA SER A 218 -6.53 -24.86 2.39
C SER A 218 -7.30 -24.99 3.71
N GLU A 219 -6.74 -24.50 4.83
CA GLU A 219 -7.31 -24.69 6.17
C GLU A 219 -8.45 -23.71 6.48
N TYR A 220 -8.52 -22.57 5.78
CA TYR A 220 -9.59 -21.60 5.93
C TYR A 220 -10.74 -21.92 4.95
N LYS A 221 -11.87 -22.40 5.50
CA LYS A 221 -13.11 -22.55 4.73
C LYS A 221 -13.74 -21.19 4.46
N ILE A 222 -14.17 -20.96 3.23
CA ILE A 222 -15.01 -19.81 2.86
C ILE A 222 -16.28 -19.90 3.71
N ILE A 223 -16.53 -18.87 4.53
CA ILE A 223 -17.81 -18.73 5.22
C ILE A 223 -18.79 -18.22 4.16
N TYR A 224 -19.49 -19.14 3.49
CA TYR A 224 -20.59 -18.76 2.62
C TYR A 224 -21.71 -18.21 3.50
N ARG A 225 -22.12 -16.95 3.27
CA ARG A 225 -23.35 -16.39 3.84
C ARG A 225 -24.53 -17.25 3.42
N SER A 226 -24.93 -18.19 4.26
CA SER A 226 -26.19 -18.90 4.08
C SER A 226 -27.34 -18.02 4.59
N HIS A 227 -28.48 -18.04 3.89
CA HIS A 227 -29.65 -17.20 4.19
C HIS A 227 -30.26 -17.40 5.60
N SER A 228 -29.71 -18.29 6.43
CA SER A 228 -30.19 -18.58 7.80
C SER A 228 -29.33 -17.97 8.92
N GLU A 229 -28.31 -17.17 8.61
CA GLU A 229 -27.35 -16.64 9.61
C GLU A 229 -27.91 -15.57 10.56
N ASN A 230 -29.06 -14.96 10.23
CA ASN A 230 -29.71 -14.01 11.14
C ASN A 230 -30.27 -14.67 12.41
N ASP A 231 -30.52 -15.99 12.39
CA ASP A 231 -31.12 -16.73 13.50
C ASP A 231 -30.09 -17.41 14.41
N ASN A 232 -28.81 -17.40 14.02
CA ASN A 232 -27.75 -18.02 14.82
C ASN A 232 -27.25 -17.03 15.88
N ILE A 233 -27.62 -17.28 17.14
CA ILE A 233 -27.17 -16.53 18.32
C ILE A 233 -25.63 -16.44 18.38
N GLY A 234 -24.91 -17.48 17.93
CA GLY A 234 -23.44 -17.43 17.85
C GLY A 234 -22.91 -16.43 16.83
N TYR A 235 -23.59 -16.24 15.70
CA TYR A 235 -23.23 -15.25 14.69
C TYR A 235 -23.56 -13.82 15.14
N GLN A 236 -24.72 -13.65 15.80
CA GLN A 236 -25.11 -12.40 16.45
C GLN A 236 -24.06 -11.96 17.50
N LEU A 237 -23.56 -12.90 18.32
CA LEU A 237 -22.51 -12.66 19.33
C LEU A 237 -21.16 -12.28 18.69
N VAL A 238 -20.77 -12.92 17.58
CA VAL A 238 -19.55 -12.57 16.85
C VAL A 238 -19.68 -11.20 16.17
N GLN A 239 -20.82 -10.86 15.58
CA GLN A 239 -21.06 -9.52 15.02
C GLN A 239 -21.11 -8.43 16.09
N THR A 240 -21.70 -8.69 17.26
CA THR A 240 -21.70 -7.72 18.37
C THR A 240 -20.28 -7.54 18.92
N ALA A 241 -19.48 -8.60 19.00
CA ALA A 241 -18.05 -8.48 19.33
C ALA A 241 -17.27 -7.70 18.25
N ASP A 242 -17.54 -7.95 16.96
CA ASP A 242 -16.89 -7.27 15.83
C ASP A 242 -17.26 -5.78 15.74
N ASN A 243 -18.48 -5.40 16.12
CA ASN A 243 -18.89 -3.99 16.21
C ASN A 243 -18.23 -3.27 17.40
N TYR A 244 -17.96 -3.96 18.51
CA TYR A 244 -17.19 -3.40 19.63
C TYR A 244 -15.70 -3.28 19.30
N ILE A 245 -15.13 -4.20 18.52
CA ILE A 245 -13.72 -4.13 18.06
C ILE A 245 -13.52 -3.01 17.03
N ARG A 246 -14.59 -2.51 16.39
CA ARG A 246 -14.51 -1.54 15.29
C ARG A 246 -14.05 -0.13 15.70
N TYR A 247 -13.99 0.20 16.99
CA TYR A 247 -13.51 1.51 17.48
C TYR A 247 -12.72 1.49 18.79
N GLU A 248 -12.20 0.35 19.26
CA GLU A 248 -11.21 0.41 20.34
C GLU A 248 -9.88 0.95 19.78
N LEU A 249 -9.76 2.28 19.77
CA LEU A 249 -8.48 2.91 20.11
C LEU A 249 -7.95 2.16 21.34
N PRO A 250 -6.69 1.69 21.31
CA PRO A 250 -6.16 0.85 22.38
C PRO A 250 -6.39 1.57 23.71
N LYS A 251 -7.01 0.87 24.65
CA LYS A 251 -7.22 1.34 26.02
C LYS A 251 -5.84 1.79 26.55
N LEU A 252 -5.67 3.09 26.73
CA LEU A 252 -4.42 3.67 27.18
C LEU A 252 -4.24 3.27 28.65
N THR A 253 -3.47 2.21 28.89
CA THR A 253 -2.90 1.95 30.22
C THR A 253 -1.70 2.87 30.37
N GLY A 254 -1.69 3.62 31.48
CA GLY A 254 -1.04 4.93 31.65
C GLY A 254 0.48 5.02 31.58
N GLU A 255 1.20 4.03 31.02
CA GLU A 255 2.67 4.01 31.04
C GLU A 255 3.33 4.08 29.66
N ASN A 256 2.59 3.99 28.54
CA ASN A 256 3.19 3.95 27.19
C ASN A 256 2.76 5.06 26.22
N VAL A 257 2.19 6.14 26.74
CA VAL A 257 1.59 7.22 25.93
C VAL A 257 2.64 8.08 25.20
N PHE A 258 3.87 8.17 25.70
CA PHE A 258 4.86 9.10 25.14
C PHE A 258 5.66 8.54 23.94
N TYR A 259 5.88 7.22 23.87
CA TYR A 259 6.71 6.61 22.81
C TYR A 259 5.94 6.30 21.51
N LYS A 260 4.61 6.09 21.58
CA LYS A 260 3.81 5.78 20.38
C LYS A 260 3.41 7.01 19.57
N PHE A 261 3.26 8.18 20.20
CA PHE A 261 2.93 9.42 19.47
C PHE A 261 4.14 9.97 18.71
N THR A 262 5.36 9.83 19.24
CA THR A 262 6.59 10.21 18.55
C THR A 262 6.86 9.33 17.32
N TYR A 263 6.50 8.05 17.33
CA TYR A 263 6.69 7.14 16.19
C TYR A 263 5.78 7.44 14.99
N ILE A 264 4.53 7.87 15.25
CA ILE A 264 3.61 8.29 14.18
C ILE A 264 4.05 9.64 13.59
N LEU A 265 4.57 10.56 14.42
CA LEU A 265 5.08 11.85 13.96
C LEU A 265 6.39 11.71 13.16
N LEU A 266 7.28 10.78 13.51
CA LEU A 266 8.51 10.51 12.75
C LEU A 266 8.22 9.97 11.34
N LEU A 267 7.17 9.17 11.16
CA LEU A 267 6.76 8.66 9.84
C LEU A 267 6.13 9.72 8.93
N ILE A 268 5.74 10.87 9.47
CA ILE A 268 5.15 11.99 8.72
C ILE A 268 6.22 13.03 8.34
N TYR A 269 7.35 13.09 9.06
CA TYR A 269 8.39 14.12 8.90
C TYR A 269 9.81 13.59 8.57
N SER A 270 9.96 12.32 8.13
CA SER A 270 11.23 11.74 7.61
C SER A 270 11.02 10.79 6.42
#